data_AF-A0A4R4DU93-F1
#
_entry.id   AF-A0A4R4DU93-F1
#
_cell.length_a   1.000
_cell.length_b   1.000
_cell.length_c   1.000
_cell.angle_alpha   90.00
_cell.angle_beta   90.00
_cell.angle_gamma   90.00
#
_symmetry.space_group_name_H-M   'P 1'
#
loop_
_entity.id
_entity.type
_entity.pdbx_description
1 polymer ?
#
loop_
_entity_poly.entity_id
_entity_poly.type
_entity_poly.pdbx_seq_one_letter_code
_entity_poly.pdbx_strand_id
1 'polypeptide(L)'
;MTEYAWPSVLRPSRLSFYLQHNTLRFVSPVTRATQVLRREGARWVAEASFEPLGRVQAGVMDGLLAALAGSANTVRIWDWRREYRTGDPRSQGDVPTGPYSFSDATIFTDGTGLVVGSGNPSLAAGAPRGALSIVTQGWWPSTVAVGAGDYIGLGGRLYIATAAVAASGAGTATIAIAPPLRAAVVVGEPLILSLPSVPMRLVSDDEAANPTRPGPFAAVTIRLEEAL
;
A
#
# COMPACT_ATOMS: atom_id res chain seq x y z
N MET A 1 17.97 2.36 11.87
CA MET A 1 16.55 2.16 11.57
C MET A 1 16.46 0.97 10.63
N THR A 2 15.88 -0.13 11.09
CA THR A 2 15.71 -1.36 10.31
C THR A 2 14.29 -1.41 9.75
N GLU A 3 14.14 -1.81 8.50
CA GLU A 3 12.82 -2.06 7.88
C GLU A 3 12.57 -3.58 7.82
N TYR A 4 11.45 -4.00 8.39
CA TYR A 4 11.00 -5.40 8.43
C TYR A 4 9.93 -5.66 7.37
N ALA A 5 9.90 -6.90 6.86
CA ALA A 5 8.80 -7.40 6.05
C ALA A 5 7.65 -7.88 6.93
N TRP A 6 6.41 -7.68 6.49
CA TRP A 6 5.26 -8.22 7.19
C TRP A 6 5.21 -9.76 7.11
N PRO A 7 5.00 -10.48 8.23
CA PRO A 7 4.90 -11.94 8.22
C PRO A 7 3.66 -12.42 7.46
N SER A 8 3.84 -13.25 6.42
CA SER A 8 2.75 -13.72 5.54
C SER A 8 1.65 -14.53 6.25
N VAL A 9 1.97 -15.13 7.40
CA VAL A 9 1.04 -15.91 8.24
C VAL A 9 0.04 -15.03 9.02
N LEU A 10 0.33 -13.73 9.14
CA LEU A 10 -0.51 -12.76 9.85
C LEU A 10 -1.39 -12.03 8.85
N ARG A 11 -2.72 -12.20 8.99
CA ARG A 11 -3.72 -11.38 8.28
C ARG A 11 -4.70 -10.80 9.29
N PRO A 12 -5.01 -9.49 9.21
CA PRO A 12 -5.94 -8.87 10.14
C PRO A 12 -7.37 -9.38 9.92
N SER A 13 -8.11 -9.57 11.01
CA SER A 13 -9.56 -9.83 10.95
C SER A 13 -10.36 -8.53 10.77
N ARG A 14 -9.76 -7.38 11.14
CA ARG A 14 -10.31 -6.04 10.90
C ARG A 14 -9.19 -5.07 10.58
N LEU A 15 -9.41 -4.23 9.56
CA LEU A 15 -8.44 -3.22 9.13
C LEU A 15 -9.12 -1.88 8.90
N SER A 16 -8.56 -0.83 9.48
CA SER A 16 -8.73 0.55 9.05
C SER A 16 -7.43 0.99 8.39
N PHE A 17 -7.49 1.52 7.18
CA PHE A 17 -6.33 2.03 6.45
C PHE A 17 -6.74 3.28 5.68
N TYR A 18 -6.13 4.42 5.98
CA TYR A 18 -6.55 5.71 5.41
C TYR A 18 -5.42 6.73 5.36
N LEU A 19 -5.58 7.73 4.49
CA LEU A 19 -4.68 8.87 4.40
C LEU A 19 -5.12 9.95 5.40
N GLN A 20 -4.34 10.17 6.45
CA GLN A 20 -4.57 11.26 7.37
C GLN A 20 -4.03 12.57 6.75
N HIS A 21 -4.93 13.49 6.42
CA HIS A 21 -4.56 14.78 5.84
C HIS A 21 -4.07 15.75 6.91
N ASN A 22 -3.02 16.52 6.60
CA ASN A 22 -2.57 17.64 7.44
C ASN A 22 -3.19 18.95 6.92
N THR A 23 -4.24 19.43 7.57
CA THR A 23 -4.95 20.67 7.18
C THR A 23 -5.23 21.55 8.38
N LEU A 24 -5.11 22.87 8.21
CA LEU A 24 -5.64 23.85 9.15
C LEU A 24 -6.92 24.48 8.59
N ARG A 25 -7.88 24.72 9.48
CA ARG A 25 -9.12 25.41 9.16
C ARG A 25 -9.24 26.65 10.03
N PHE A 26 -9.33 27.82 9.39
CA PHE A 26 -9.65 29.08 10.06
C PHE A 26 -11.10 29.43 9.74
N VAL A 27 -11.87 29.78 10.76
CA VAL A 27 -13.26 30.23 10.62
C VAL A 27 -13.39 31.60 11.25
N SER A 28 -13.83 32.59 10.48
CA SER A 28 -14.10 33.93 10.98
C SER A 28 -15.21 33.89 12.04
N PRO A 29 -15.00 34.40 13.26
CA PRO A 29 -16.03 34.41 14.30
C PRO A 29 -17.19 35.36 13.97
N VAL A 30 -16.97 36.35 13.10
CA VAL A 30 -17.96 37.39 12.77
C VAL A 30 -18.72 37.06 11.49
N THR A 31 -18.03 36.59 10.44
CA THR A 31 -18.63 36.36 9.11
C THR A 31 -18.84 34.88 8.78
N ARG A 32 -18.33 33.96 9.61
CA ARG A 32 -18.27 32.51 9.35
C ARG A 32 -17.53 32.12 8.06
N ALA A 33 -16.84 33.07 7.41
CA ALA A 33 -15.97 32.79 6.28
C ALA A 33 -14.91 31.74 6.70
N THR A 34 -14.76 30.70 5.89
CA THR A 34 -13.87 29.58 6.19
C THR A 34 -12.70 29.57 5.20
N GLN A 35 -11.47 29.51 5.71
CA GLN A 35 -10.26 29.28 4.92
C GLN A 35 -9.63 27.94 5.33
N VAL A 36 -9.27 27.11 4.36
CA VAL A 36 -8.62 25.82 4.57
C VAL A 36 -7.22 25.86 3.96
N LEU A 37 -6.20 25.64 4.79
CA LEU A 37 -4.81 25.53 4.35
C LEU A 37 -4.37 24.08 4.42
N ARG A 38 -3.95 23.51 3.29
CA ARG A 38 -3.28 22.21 3.27
C ARG A 38 -1.81 22.38 3.64
N ARG A 39 -1.34 21.61 4.61
CA ARG A 39 0.07 21.49 4.99
C ARG A 39 0.66 20.23 4.39
N GLU A 40 1.98 20.21 4.26
CA GLU A 40 2.70 18.98 3.94
C GLU A 40 2.64 17.98 5.11
N GLY A 41 2.99 16.72 4.86
CA GLY A 41 3.00 15.70 5.91
C GLY A 41 1.66 14.99 6.15
N ALA A 42 0.76 14.97 5.15
CA ALA A 42 -0.27 13.92 5.13
C ALA A 42 0.43 12.55 5.23
N ARG A 43 -0.13 11.58 5.94
CA ARG A 43 0.53 10.28 6.22
C ARG A 43 -0.48 9.14 6.20
N TRP A 44 -0.04 7.95 5.78
CA TRP A 44 -0.87 6.76 5.90
C TRP A 44 -0.98 6.33 7.36
N VAL A 45 -2.19 5.95 7.78
CA VAL A 45 -2.48 5.46 9.13
C VAL A 45 -3.21 4.12 9.00
N ALA A 46 -2.83 3.18 9.84
CA ALA A 46 -3.49 1.88 9.92
C ALA A 46 -3.83 1.50 11.36
N GLU A 47 -4.98 0.87 11.52
CA GLU A 47 -5.36 0.13 12.73
C GLU A 47 -5.75 -1.27 12.31
N ALA A 48 -5.05 -2.28 12.82
CA ALA A 48 -5.22 -3.66 12.44
C ALA A 48 -5.51 -4.51 13.68
N SER A 49 -6.63 -5.22 13.67
CA SER A 49 -7.01 -6.17 14.72
C SER A 49 -6.88 -7.60 14.20
N PHE A 50 -6.42 -8.48 15.09
CA PHE A 50 -6.17 -9.89 14.84
C PHE A 50 -6.87 -10.69 15.91
N GLU A 51 -8.02 -11.26 15.56
CA GLU A 51 -8.83 -12.06 16.48
C GLU A 51 -9.64 -13.11 15.70
N PRO A 52 -9.57 -14.40 16.09
CA PRO A 52 -8.65 -14.98 17.07
C PRO A 52 -7.26 -15.26 16.46
N LEU A 53 -6.18 -15.08 17.23
CA LEU A 53 -4.83 -15.54 16.90
C LEU A 53 -4.50 -16.84 17.62
N GLY A 54 -4.10 -17.88 16.88
CA GLY A 54 -3.58 -19.11 17.48
C GLY A 54 -2.18 -18.91 18.07
N ARG A 55 -1.74 -19.81 18.95
CA ARG A 55 -0.45 -19.73 19.67
C ARG A 55 0.76 -19.41 18.79
N VAL A 56 0.86 -20.02 17.61
CA VAL A 56 1.99 -19.79 16.68
C VAL A 56 1.93 -18.38 16.10
N GLN A 57 0.76 -17.94 15.63
CA GLN A 57 0.59 -16.61 15.07
C GLN A 57 0.78 -15.52 16.12
N ALA A 58 0.29 -15.74 17.35
CA ALA A 58 0.53 -14.85 18.48
C ALA A 58 2.03 -14.68 18.75
N GLY A 59 2.80 -15.78 18.81
CA GLY A 59 4.25 -15.68 18.98
C GLY A 59 4.98 -14.96 17.84
N VAL A 60 4.51 -15.10 16.59
CA VAL A 60 5.04 -14.33 15.45
C VAL A 60 4.71 -12.84 15.58
N MET A 61 3.50 -12.50 16.04
CA MET A 61 3.10 -11.12 16.31
C MET A 61 3.96 -10.52 17.42
N ASP A 62 4.14 -11.22 18.53
CA ASP A 62 4.95 -10.77 19.67
C ASP A 62 6.41 -10.54 19.24
N GLY A 63 6.97 -11.45 18.45
CA GLY A 63 8.32 -11.32 17.89
C GLY A 63 8.47 -10.11 16.95
N LEU A 64 7.46 -9.84 16.11
CA LEU A 64 7.44 -8.65 15.26
C LEU A 64 7.39 -7.37 16.10
N LEU A 65 6.49 -7.30 17.08
CA LEU A 65 6.34 -6.13 17.96
C LEU A 65 7.62 -5.85 18.76
N ALA A 66 8.28 -6.88 19.26
CA ALA A 66 9.57 -6.75 19.92
C ALA A 66 10.67 -6.23 18.97
N ALA A 67 10.72 -6.75 17.73
CA ALA A 67 11.69 -6.32 16.72
C ALA A 67 11.49 -4.87 16.26
N LEU A 68 10.25 -4.37 16.30
CA LEU A 68 9.95 -2.96 15.99
C LEU A 68 10.58 -1.98 17.00
N ALA A 69 10.88 -2.44 18.22
CA ALA A 69 11.49 -1.63 19.28
C ALA A 69 10.72 -0.29 19.49
N GLY A 70 9.42 -0.40 19.72
CA GLY A 70 8.51 0.75 19.78
C GLY A 70 8.38 1.43 18.41
N SER A 71 8.63 2.73 18.37
CA SER A 71 8.56 3.54 17.15
C SER A 71 9.89 3.67 16.38
N ALA A 72 10.93 2.93 16.78
CA ALA A 72 12.30 3.08 16.26
C ALA A 72 12.54 2.41 14.89
N ASN A 73 11.91 1.26 14.64
CA ASN A 73 12.01 0.52 13.38
C ASN A 73 10.67 0.54 12.62
N THR A 74 10.69 0.13 11.36
CA THR A 74 9.50 0.09 10.50
C THR A 74 9.15 -1.31 10.04
N VAL A 75 7.89 -1.53 9.70
CA VAL A 75 7.40 -2.70 8.96
C VAL A 75 6.63 -2.24 7.74
N ARG A 76 6.83 -2.90 6.60
CA ARG A 76 6.03 -2.62 5.39
C ARG A 76 4.66 -3.27 5.52
N ILE A 77 3.60 -2.46 5.46
CA ILE A 77 2.22 -2.96 5.40
C ILE A 77 1.49 -2.41 4.19
N TRP A 78 0.37 -3.03 3.83
CA TRP A 78 -0.50 -2.60 2.74
C TRP A 78 -1.97 -2.63 3.20
N ASP A 79 -2.86 -2.13 2.36
CA ASP A 79 -4.31 -2.30 2.57
C ASP A 79 -4.73 -3.68 2.05
N TRP A 80 -5.00 -4.63 2.95
CA TRP A 80 -5.41 -6.00 2.60
C TRP A 80 -6.69 -6.08 1.76
N ARG A 81 -7.48 -5.01 1.66
CA ARG A 81 -8.65 -4.96 0.78
C ARG A 81 -8.30 -4.73 -0.69
N ARG A 82 -7.07 -4.26 -0.97
CA ARG A 82 -6.61 -3.80 -2.28
C ARG A 82 -5.18 -4.27 -2.54
N GLU A 83 -4.96 -5.58 -2.39
CA GLU A 83 -3.67 -6.24 -2.64
C GLU A 83 -3.27 -6.19 -4.12
N TYR A 84 -4.24 -6.03 -5.01
CA TYR A 84 -4.04 -5.92 -6.45
C TYR A 84 -4.82 -4.71 -6.95
N ARG A 85 -4.28 -4.05 -7.98
CA ARG A 85 -4.98 -3.00 -8.71
C ARG A 85 -6.19 -3.56 -9.47
N THR A 86 -7.11 -2.68 -9.83
CA THR A 86 -8.24 -2.97 -10.71
C THR A 86 -7.75 -3.45 -12.08
N GLY A 87 -8.34 -4.53 -12.58
CA GLY A 87 -7.97 -5.11 -13.88
C GLY A 87 -6.75 -6.03 -13.84
N ASP A 88 -6.18 -6.30 -12.66
CA ASP A 88 -5.31 -7.47 -12.46
C ASP A 88 -6.20 -8.72 -12.37
N PRO A 89 -5.97 -9.79 -13.15
CA PRO A 89 -6.75 -11.01 -13.04
C PRO A 89 -6.78 -11.62 -11.62
N ARG A 90 -5.74 -11.38 -10.80
CA ARG A 90 -5.73 -11.79 -9.38
C ARG A 90 -6.72 -11.01 -8.52
N SER A 91 -7.11 -9.79 -8.91
CA SER A 91 -8.11 -9.00 -8.19
C SER A 91 -9.52 -9.58 -8.29
N GLN A 92 -9.77 -10.45 -9.28
CA GLN A 92 -11.08 -11.08 -9.52
C GLN A 92 -11.17 -12.50 -8.96
N GLY A 93 -10.10 -13.03 -8.35
CA GLY A 93 -10.06 -14.42 -7.89
C GLY A 93 -9.94 -15.45 -9.03
N ASP A 94 -9.77 -14.98 -10.28
CA ASP A 94 -9.70 -15.81 -11.49
C ASP A 94 -8.38 -16.57 -11.64
N VAL A 95 -7.44 -16.33 -10.73
CA VAL A 95 -6.09 -16.88 -10.82
C VAL A 95 -5.81 -17.72 -9.57
N PRO A 96 -5.76 -19.06 -9.68
CA PRO A 96 -5.37 -19.95 -8.60
C PRO A 96 -3.96 -19.62 -8.08
N THR A 97 -3.73 -19.81 -6.79
CA THR A 97 -2.39 -19.74 -6.18
C THR A 97 -1.55 -20.94 -6.64
N GLY A 98 -0.63 -20.73 -7.57
CA GLY A 98 0.28 -21.77 -8.07
C GLY A 98 1.15 -21.29 -9.23
N PRO A 99 2.14 -22.09 -9.67
CA PRO A 99 2.83 -21.83 -10.93
C PRO A 99 1.82 -21.86 -12.08
N TYR A 100 1.85 -20.84 -12.94
CA TYR A 100 0.97 -20.76 -14.11
C TYR A 100 1.44 -21.75 -15.17
N SER A 101 0.61 -22.74 -15.48
CA SER A 101 0.84 -23.70 -16.57
C SER A 101 -0.04 -23.40 -17.77
N PHE A 102 0.36 -23.84 -18.96
CA PHE A 102 -0.55 -23.90 -20.11
C PHE A 102 -1.66 -24.95 -19.85
N SER A 103 -2.66 -25.01 -20.73
CA SER A 103 -3.75 -26.00 -20.64
C SER A 103 -3.28 -27.46 -20.81
N ASP A 104 -2.02 -27.66 -21.20
CA ASP A 104 -1.33 -28.95 -21.27
C ASP A 104 -0.49 -29.27 -20.01
N ALA A 105 -0.63 -28.48 -18.94
CA ALA A 105 0.10 -28.58 -17.67
C ALA A 105 1.63 -28.37 -17.78
N THR A 106 2.15 -27.91 -18.92
CA THR A 106 3.56 -27.52 -19.02
C THR A 106 3.84 -26.23 -18.26
N ILE A 107 4.98 -26.21 -17.57
CA ILE A 107 5.47 -25.06 -16.79
C ILE A 107 6.62 -24.37 -17.52
N PHE A 108 6.83 -23.09 -17.23
CA PHE A 108 8.00 -22.36 -17.71
C PHE A 108 9.29 -23.06 -17.26
N THR A 109 10.07 -23.52 -18.24
CA THR A 109 11.33 -24.23 -18.02
C THR A 109 12.55 -23.32 -18.19
N ASP A 110 12.34 -22.09 -18.66
CA ASP A 110 13.36 -21.05 -18.85
C ASP A 110 13.41 -20.00 -17.73
N GLY A 111 12.59 -20.18 -16.68
CA GLY A 111 12.49 -19.25 -15.56
C GLY A 111 11.70 -17.96 -15.85
N THR A 112 11.10 -17.82 -17.03
CA THR A 112 10.35 -16.63 -17.43
C THR A 112 8.84 -16.88 -17.33
N GLY A 113 8.31 -16.89 -16.10
CA GLY A 113 6.88 -17.16 -15.85
C GLY A 113 5.88 -16.33 -16.70
N LEU A 114 4.63 -16.79 -16.81
CA LEU A 114 3.56 -16.03 -17.47
C LEU A 114 3.31 -14.75 -16.68
N VAL A 115 3.52 -13.59 -17.30
CA VAL A 115 3.13 -12.31 -16.72
C VAL A 115 1.62 -12.14 -16.91
N VAL A 116 0.84 -12.71 -15.99
CA VAL A 116 -0.56 -12.31 -15.80
C VAL A 116 -0.56 -10.88 -15.25
N GLY A 117 -0.83 -9.87 -16.10
CA GLY A 117 -0.79 -8.48 -15.66
C GLY A 117 -0.83 -7.45 -16.79
N SER A 118 -0.71 -6.18 -16.40
CA SER A 118 -0.87 -5.00 -17.27
C SER A 118 0.43 -4.47 -17.85
N GLY A 119 1.39 -5.36 -18.12
CA GLY A 119 2.74 -4.99 -18.56
C GLY A 119 3.66 -4.67 -17.39
N ASN A 120 4.80 -4.04 -17.67
CA ASN A 120 5.81 -3.64 -16.68
C ASN A 120 5.82 -2.10 -16.54
N PRO A 121 4.81 -1.51 -15.89
CA PRO A 121 4.65 -0.07 -15.89
C PRO A 121 5.74 0.64 -15.09
N SER A 122 6.21 1.75 -15.64
CA SER A 122 7.22 2.63 -15.03
C SER A 122 6.90 4.09 -15.35
N LEU A 123 7.60 5.03 -14.72
CA LEU A 123 7.50 6.44 -15.09
C LEU A 123 7.97 6.69 -16.52
N ALA A 124 7.14 7.36 -17.31
CA ALA A 124 7.47 7.81 -18.66
C ALA A 124 8.29 9.10 -18.65
N ALA A 125 8.15 9.90 -17.59
CA ALA A 125 8.90 11.11 -17.37
C ALA A 125 9.16 11.29 -15.86
N GLY A 126 10.26 11.95 -15.52
CA GLY A 126 10.53 12.32 -14.13
C GLY A 126 9.46 13.27 -13.59
N ALA A 127 9.18 13.18 -12.30
CA ALA A 127 8.19 13.99 -11.61
C ALA A 127 8.80 14.65 -10.36
N PRO A 128 8.62 15.97 -10.16
CA PRO A 128 9.18 16.65 -9.01
C PRO A 128 8.44 16.30 -7.71
N ARG A 129 9.11 16.54 -6.57
CA ARG A 129 8.45 16.53 -5.26
C ARG A 129 7.24 17.46 -5.28
N GLY A 130 6.12 17.02 -4.72
CA GLY A 130 4.86 17.76 -4.68
C GLY A 130 3.96 17.56 -5.90
N ALA A 131 4.39 16.80 -6.92
CA ALA A 131 3.54 16.47 -8.05
C ALA A 131 2.27 15.72 -7.60
N LEU A 132 1.14 16.10 -8.19
CA LEU A 132 -0.19 15.50 -7.96
C LEU A 132 -0.59 14.50 -9.06
N SER A 133 0.28 14.35 -10.07
CA SER A 133 0.10 13.39 -11.14
C SER A 133 1.44 12.86 -11.59
N ILE A 134 1.43 11.65 -12.13
CA ILE A 134 2.58 10.97 -12.71
C ILE A 134 2.24 10.51 -14.12
N VAL A 135 3.21 10.63 -15.03
CA VAL A 135 3.09 10.11 -16.39
C VAL A 135 3.82 8.78 -16.44
N THR A 136 3.12 7.74 -16.89
CA THR A 136 3.58 6.35 -16.87
C THR A 136 3.50 5.72 -18.25
N GLN A 137 4.28 4.67 -18.47
CA GLN A 137 4.39 3.91 -19.71
C GLN A 137 4.51 2.41 -19.40
N GLY A 138 4.46 1.56 -20.42
CA GLY A 138 4.60 0.11 -20.25
C GLY A 138 3.29 -0.61 -19.91
N TRP A 139 2.15 0.09 -20.06
CA TRP A 139 0.82 -0.50 -19.96
C TRP A 139 0.44 -1.21 -21.26
N TRP A 140 -0.44 -2.19 -21.18
CA TRP A 140 -1.06 -2.72 -22.40
C TRP A 140 -1.92 -1.63 -23.06
N PRO A 141 -1.76 -1.38 -24.37
CA PRO A 141 -2.52 -0.35 -25.08
C PRO A 141 -4.03 -0.47 -24.91
N SER A 142 -4.70 0.67 -24.70
CA SER A 142 -6.16 0.75 -24.62
C SER A 142 -6.81 -0.11 -23.53
N THR A 143 -6.08 -0.44 -22.46
CA THR A 143 -6.58 -1.19 -21.30
C THR A 143 -6.65 -0.33 -20.04
N VAL A 144 -7.26 -0.84 -18.97
CA VAL A 144 -7.29 -0.15 -17.67
C VAL A 144 -5.88 -0.11 -17.07
N ALA A 145 -5.32 1.09 -16.92
CA ALA A 145 -4.07 1.30 -16.21
C ALA A 145 -4.31 1.15 -14.70
N VAL A 146 -5.18 1.98 -14.14
CA VAL A 146 -5.59 1.93 -12.73
C VAL A 146 -7.06 2.29 -12.56
N GLY A 147 -7.72 1.72 -11.56
CA GLY A 147 -9.02 2.13 -11.05
C GLY A 147 -8.90 3.24 -9.99
N ALA A 148 -10.02 3.91 -9.72
CA ALA A 148 -10.08 4.89 -8.63
C ALA A 148 -9.89 4.20 -7.27
N GLY A 149 -8.94 4.72 -6.50
CA GLY A 149 -8.55 4.19 -5.20
C GLY A 149 -7.56 3.03 -5.26
N ASP A 150 -7.05 2.65 -6.44
CA ASP A 150 -5.96 1.67 -6.53
C ASP A 150 -4.69 2.24 -5.90
N TYR A 151 -3.98 1.41 -5.15
CA TYR A 151 -2.71 1.78 -4.55
C TYR A 151 -1.55 1.57 -5.53
N ILE A 152 -0.57 2.46 -5.46
CA ILE A 152 0.62 2.49 -6.30
C ILE A 152 1.83 2.68 -5.38
N GLY A 153 2.74 1.70 -5.37
CA GLY A 153 4.06 1.88 -4.78
C GLY A 153 5.01 2.53 -5.78
N LEU A 154 5.75 3.56 -5.35
CA LEU A 154 6.71 4.29 -6.17
C LEU A 154 7.80 4.89 -5.29
N GLY A 155 9.08 4.65 -5.61
CA GLY A 155 10.21 5.19 -4.83
C GLY A 155 10.15 4.82 -3.34
N GLY A 156 9.71 3.59 -3.02
CA GLY A 156 9.53 3.10 -1.65
C GLY A 156 8.33 3.66 -0.87
N ARG A 157 7.55 4.57 -1.46
CA ARG A 157 6.36 5.20 -0.86
C ARG A 157 5.07 4.70 -1.48
N LEU A 158 3.96 4.90 -0.78
CA LEU A 158 2.63 4.49 -1.20
C LEU A 158 1.79 5.69 -1.60
N TYR A 159 1.12 5.55 -2.73
CA TYR A 159 0.18 6.52 -3.28
C TYR A 159 -1.13 5.83 -3.64
N ILE A 160 -2.19 6.61 -3.79
CA ILE A 160 -3.51 6.14 -4.24
C ILE A 160 -3.91 6.92 -5.49
N ALA A 161 -4.40 6.21 -6.51
CA ALA A 161 -4.97 6.82 -7.70
C ALA A 161 -6.30 7.50 -7.32
N THR A 162 -6.43 8.80 -7.59
CA THR A 162 -7.66 9.55 -7.23
C THR A 162 -8.75 9.44 -8.30
N ALA A 163 -8.44 8.89 -9.47
CA ALA A 163 -9.37 8.67 -10.57
C ALA A 163 -9.00 7.39 -11.32
N ALA A 164 -9.99 6.78 -11.97
CA ALA A 164 -9.75 5.68 -12.89
C ALA A 164 -9.10 6.22 -14.18
N VAL A 165 -8.12 5.49 -14.70
CA VAL A 165 -7.35 5.87 -15.88
C VAL A 165 -7.16 4.65 -16.78
N ALA A 166 -7.48 4.81 -18.06
CA ALA A 166 -7.12 3.87 -19.11
C ALA A 166 -5.79 4.28 -19.75
N ALA A 167 -4.99 3.30 -20.18
CA ALA A 167 -3.81 3.51 -20.99
C ALA A 167 -4.21 3.95 -22.41
N SER A 168 -3.38 4.82 -22.99
CA SER A 168 -3.49 5.22 -24.39
C SER A 168 -3.21 4.05 -25.34
N GLY A 169 -3.44 4.25 -26.64
CA GLY A 169 -3.02 3.29 -27.68
C GLY A 169 -1.50 3.08 -27.77
N ALA A 170 -0.70 3.93 -27.11
CA ALA A 170 0.75 3.78 -26.99
C ALA A 170 1.18 3.15 -25.65
N GLY A 171 0.24 2.72 -24.80
CA GLY A 171 0.56 2.13 -23.49
C GLY A 171 1.03 3.15 -22.44
N THR A 172 0.66 4.43 -22.61
CA THR A 172 0.98 5.51 -21.66
C THR A 172 -0.26 5.95 -20.87
N ALA A 173 -0.08 6.39 -19.62
CA ALA A 173 -1.16 6.88 -18.77
C ALA A 173 -0.71 8.03 -17.86
N THR A 174 -1.53 9.07 -17.75
CA THR A 174 -1.34 10.16 -16.77
C THR A 174 -2.25 9.89 -15.58
N ILE A 175 -1.66 9.53 -14.45
CA ILE A 175 -2.38 9.09 -13.25
C ILE A 175 -2.34 10.19 -12.20
N ALA A 176 -3.51 10.67 -11.78
CA ALA A 176 -3.63 11.58 -10.64
C ALA A 176 -3.50 10.79 -9.33
N ILE A 177 -2.68 11.30 -8.41
CA ILE A 177 -2.28 10.60 -7.19
C ILE A 177 -2.47 11.45 -5.92
N ALA A 178 -2.70 10.76 -4.81
CA ALA A 178 -2.60 11.33 -3.46
C ALA A 178 -1.81 10.36 -2.55
N PRO A 179 -1.12 10.87 -1.50
CA PRO A 179 -0.69 12.25 -1.32
C PRO A 179 0.22 12.72 -2.49
N PRO A 180 0.58 14.02 -2.56
CA PRO A 180 1.60 14.48 -3.52
C PRO A 180 2.92 13.74 -3.34
N LEU A 181 3.73 13.63 -4.40
CA LEU A 181 5.04 12.97 -4.33
C LEU A 181 5.91 13.53 -3.20
N ARG A 182 6.44 12.64 -2.35
CA ARG A 182 7.24 13.05 -1.19
C ARG A 182 8.69 13.39 -1.55
N ALA A 183 9.18 12.85 -2.66
CA ALA A 183 10.49 13.09 -3.23
C ALA A 183 10.36 13.18 -4.76
N ALA A 184 11.35 13.78 -5.42
CA ALA A 184 11.42 13.71 -6.88
C ALA A 184 11.72 12.27 -7.31
N VAL A 185 11.10 11.85 -8.41
CA VAL A 185 11.27 10.50 -8.97
C VAL A 185 11.71 10.65 -10.43
N VAL A 186 12.64 9.81 -10.87
CA VAL A 186 13.22 9.87 -12.21
C VAL A 186 12.43 9.02 -13.21
N VAL A 187 12.65 9.28 -14.51
CA VAL A 187 12.10 8.44 -15.58
C VAL A 187 12.57 6.98 -15.42
N GLY A 188 11.70 6.03 -15.76
CA GLY A 188 11.98 4.60 -15.68
C GLY A 188 11.80 3.98 -14.29
N GLU A 189 11.50 4.77 -13.24
CA GLU A 189 11.19 4.20 -11.92
C GLU A 189 9.98 3.25 -12.03
N PRO A 190 10.12 1.99 -11.60
CA PRO A 190 9.05 1.00 -11.71
C PRO A 190 7.90 1.29 -10.75
N LEU A 191 6.67 0.98 -11.18
CA LEU A 191 5.50 1.00 -10.31
C LEU A 191 5.34 -0.38 -9.63
N ILE A 192 5.05 -0.37 -8.34
CA ILE A 192 4.62 -1.56 -7.59
C ILE A 192 3.09 -1.55 -7.53
N LEU A 193 2.45 -2.53 -8.17
CA LEU A 193 0.99 -2.62 -8.31
C LEU A 193 0.39 -3.89 -7.69
N SER A 194 1.23 -4.78 -7.21
CA SER A 194 0.87 -5.96 -6.43
C SER A 194 1.46 -5.80 -5.03
N LEU A 195 0.62 -5.94 -4.01
CA LEU A 195 0.94 -5.68 -2.60
C LEU A 195 1.68 -4.33 -2.39
N PRO A 196 1.19 -3.22 -2.97
CA PRO A 196 1.82 -1.92 -2.79
C PRO A 196 1.80 -1.55 -1.30
N SER A 197 2.97 -1.40 -0.72
CA SER A 197 3.15 -1.27 0.72
C SER A 197 3.83 0.03 1.12
N VAL A 198 3.69 0.40 2.39
CA VAL A 198 4.24 1.61 3.00
C VAL A 198 5.00 1.24 4.28
N PRO A 199 6.18 1.83 4.53
CA PRO A 199 6.86 1.66 5.81
C PRO A 199 6.09 2.35 6.92
N MET A 200 5.68 1.58 7.93
CA MET A 200 4.99 2.10 9.11
C MET A 200 5.71 1.72 10.40
N ARG A 201 5.52 2.54 11.42
CA ARG A 201 6.00 2.33 12.79
C ARG A 201 4.81 2.37 13.76
N LEU A 202 4.99 1.81 14.96
CA LEU A 202 3.99 1.91 16.03
C LEU A 202 3.75 3.39 16.38
N VAL A 203 2.49 3.76 16.64
CA VAL A 203 2.14 5.15 16.98
C VAL A 203 2.59 5.55 18.39
N SER A 204 2.84 4.57 19.27
CA SER A 204 3.42 4.76 20.59
C SER A 204 4.16 3.52 21.07
N ASP A 205 5.00 3.67 22.09
CA ASP A 205 5.76 2.55 22.67
C ASP A 205 4.83 1.56 23.41
N ASP A 206 3.64 2.01 23.81
CA ASP A 206 2.63 1.19 24.49
C ASP A 206 1.70 0.45 23.50
N GLU A 207 1.85 0.62 22.19
CA GLU A 207 1.00 -0.10 21.20
C GLU A 207 1.22 -1.61 21.22
N ALA A 208 2.34 -2.09 21.78
CA ALA A 208 2.60 -3.50 22.00
C ALA A 208 1.94 -4.05 23.28
N ALA A 209 1.27 -3.20 24.08
CA ALA A 209 0.56 -3.62 25.28
C ALA A 209 -0.71 -4.38 24.90
N ASN A 210 -0.57 -5.70 24.70
CA ASN A 210 -1.67 -6.54 24.30
C ASN A 210 -2.26 -7.33 25.49
N PRO A 211 -3.40 -6.92 26.07
CA PRO A 211 -4.00 -7.63 27.18
C PRO A 211 -4.56 -8.98 26.72
N THR A 212 -3.86 -10.06 27.03
CA THR A 212 -4.30 -11.42 26.73
C THR A 212 -5.13 -12.01 27.85
N ARG A 213 -6.20 -12.74 27.51
CA ARG A 213 -6.80 -13.71 28.45
C ARG A 213 -6.00 -15.01 28.36
N PRO A 214 -5.53 -15.60 29.48
CA PRO A 214 -4.88 -16.91 29.44
C PRO A 214 -5.79 -17.95 28.78
N GLY A 215 -5.36 -18.48 27.63
CA GLY A 215 -6.15 -19.38 26.79
C GLY A 215 -5.42 -19.70 25.47
N PRO A 216 -5.97 -20.59 24.63
CA PRO A 216 -5.33 -21.01 23.38
C PRO A 216 -5.32 -19.94 22.29
N PHE A 217 -6.12 -18.88 22.44
CA PHE A 217 -6.27 -17.80 21.49
C PHE A 217 -5.94 -16.45 22.11
N ALA A 218 -5.29 -15.60 21.34
CA ALA A 218 -5.05 -14.19 21.66
C ALA A 218 -5.92 -13.30 20.76
N ALA A 219 -6.14 -12.07 21.20
CA ALA A 219 -6.57 -10.97 20.35
C ALA A 219 -5.48 -9.91 20.43
N VAL A 220 -5.12 -9.28 19.31
CA VAL A 220 -4.12 -8.18 19.26
C VAL A 220 -4.73 -7.07 18.42
N THR A 221 -4.61 -5.81 18.84
CA THR A 221 -4.84 -4.65 17.97
C THR A 221 -3.62 -3.75 17.99
N ILE A 222 -3.15 -3.35 16.82
CA ILE A 222 -2.00 -2.46 16.65
C ILE A 222 -2.39 -1.23 15.86
N ARG A 223 -1.86 -0.08 16.25
CA ARG A 223 -1.94 1.15 15.46
C ARG A 223 -0.58 1.54 14.93
N LEU A 224 -0.58 1.90 13.65
CA LEU A 224 0.60 2.17 12.86
C LEU A 224 0.43 3.49 12.12
N GLU A 225 1.51 4.24 12.01
CA GLU A 225 1.60 5.42 11.16
C GLU A 225 2.79 5.31 10.21
N GLU A 226 2.64 5.86 9.00
CA GLU A 226 3.73 5.97 8.05
C GLU A 226 4.92 6.72 8.66
N ALA A 227 6.10 6.12 8.58
CA ALA A 227 7.35 6.77 8.93
C ALA A 227 7.77 7.70 7.79
N LEU A 228 7.55 9.01 7.96
CA LEU A 228 7.93 10.04 6.98
C LEU A 228 9.43 10.26 6.92
#